data_AF-A0A2X0WN59-F1
#
_entry.id   AF-A0A2X0WN59-F1
#
_cell.length_a   1.000
_cell.length_b   1.000
_cell.length_c   1.000
_cell.angle_alpha   90.00
_cell.angle_beta   90.00
_cell.angle_gamma   90.00
#
_symmetry.space_group_name_H-M   'P 1'
#
loop_
_entity.id
_entity.type
_entity.pdbx_description
1 polymer ?
#
loop_
_entity_poly.entity_id
_entity_poly.type
_entity_poly.pdbx_seq_one_letter_code
_entity_poly.pdbx_strand_id
1 'polypeptide(L)' 'MDIYAKIAAIFDEDSLDDSTVLFTLPQWNSINFFALLTLLKEEYGRELPIKEVIECATLGDLLSLCTKES' A
#
# COMPACT_ATOMS: atom_id res chain seq x y z
N MET A 1 5.33 -2.30 14.63
CA MET A 1 4.35 -3.16 13.93
C MET A 1 4.77 -3.18 12.49
N ASP A 2 4.88 -4.36 11.91
CA ASP A 2 5.34 -4.58 10.52
C ASP A 2 4.42 -3.87 9.52
N ILE A 3 4.97 -3.30 8.45
CA ILE A 3 4.21 -2.56 7.43
C ILE A 3 3.17 -3.47 6.77
N TYR A 4 3.50 -4.74 6.52
CA TYR A 4 2.57 -5.71 5.97
C TYR A 4 1.39 -5.94 6.93
N ALA A 5 1.62 -6.03 8.24
CA ALA A 5 0.55 -6.19 9.22
C ALA A 5 -0.37 -4.95 9.28
N LYS A 6 0.18 -3.75 9.16
CA LYS A 6 -0.61 -2.51 9.12
C LYS A 6 -1.48 -2.44 7.86
N ILE A 7 -0.93 -2.82 6.70
CA ILE A 7 -1.67 -2.84 5.43
C ILE A 7 -2.73 -3.95 5.46
N ALA A 8 -2.39 -5.14 5.96
CA ALA A 8 -3.32 -6.25 6.11
C ALA A 8 -4.56 -5.86 6.95
N ALA A 9 -4.35 -5.09 8.02
CA ALA A 9 -5.44 -4.55 8.85
C ALA A 9 -6.37 -3.57 8.10
N ILE A 10 -5.87 -2.82 7.10
CA ILE A 10 -6.71 -1.94 6.26
C ILE A 10 -7.63 -2.75 5.36
N PHE A 11 -7.13 -3.88 4.84
CA PHE A 11 -7.85 -4.73 3.91
C PHE A 11 -8.56 -5.91 4.56
N ASP A 12 -8.55 -6.01 5.90
CA ASP A 12 -9.12 -7.13 6.65
C ASP A 12 -8.60 -8.50 6.16
N GLU A 13 -7.29 -8.55 5.85
CA GLU A 13 -6.59 -9.75 5.39
C GLU A 13 -5.71 -10.33 6.51
N ASP A 14 -5.53 -11.65 6.53
CA ASP A 14 -4.70 -12.32 7.56
C ASP A 14 -3.21 -11.99 7.40
N SER A 15 -2.73 -11.90 6.15
CA SER A 15 -1.34 -11.63 5.83
C SER A 15 -1.18 -11.13 4.40
N LEU A 16 -0.18 -10.29 4.16
CA LEU A 16 0.20 -9.80 2.84
C LEU A 16 1.71 -9.96 2.64
N ASP A 17 2.13 -10.04 1.39
CA ASP A 17 3.54 -10.10 1.00
C ASP A 17 3.82 -9.23 -0.24
N ASP A 18 5.09 -9.18 -0.65
CA ASP A 18 5.53 -8.38 -1.80
C ASP A 18 4.86 -8.75 -3.11
N SER A 19 4.37 -9.99 -3.26
CA SER A 19 3.72 -10.46 -4.48
C SER A 19 2.24 -10.10 -4.56
N THR A 20 1.68 -9.56 -3.46
CA THR A 20 0.25 -9.31 -3.35
C THR A 20 -0.20 -8.18 -4.26
N VAL A 21 -1.21 -8.45 -5.11
CA VAL A 21 -1.83 -7.46 -6.01
C VAL A 21 -3.02 -6.80 -5.31
N LEU A 22 -2.81 -5.63 -4.70
CA LEU A 22 -3.81 -4.96 -3.86
C LEU A 22 -5.15 -4.71 -4.57
N PHE A 23 -5.13 -4.38 -5.86
CA PHE A 23 -6.33 -4.11 -6.66
C PHE A 23 -7.24 -5.34 -6.86
N THR A 24 -6.73 -6.54 -6.58
CA THR A 24 -7.51 -7.78 -6.66
C THR A 24 -8.16 -8.16 -5.34
N LEU A 25 -7.83 -7.47 -4.25
CA LEU A 25 -8.43 -7.74 -2.94
C LEU A 25 -9.92 -7.39 -2.96
N PRO A 26 -10.80 -8.22 -2.36
CA PRO A 26 -12.24 -7.94 -2.30
C PRO A 26 -12.57 -6.59 -1.63
N GLN A 27 -11.73 -6.19 -0.67
CA GLN A 27 -11.86 -4.94 0.07
C GLN A 27 -11.25 -3.74 -0.66
N TRP A 28 -10.80 -3.90 -1.91
CA TRP A 28 -10.28 -2.78 -2.69
C TRP A 28 -11.39 -1.78 -3.04
N ASN A 29 -11.35 -0.63 -2.38
CA ASN A 29 -12.27 0.49 -2.60
C ASN A 29 -11.55 1.82 -2.31
N SER A 30 -12.20 2.95 -2.61
CA SER A 30 -11.60 4.27 -2.42
C SER A 30 -11.25 4.58 -0.96
N ILE A 31 -12.03 4.09 0.01
CA ILE A 31 -11.79 4.34 1.45
C ILE A 31 -10.49 3.64 1.88
N ASN A 32 -10.37 2.35 1.58
CA ASN A 32 -9.18 1.56 1.92
C ASN A 32 -7.95 2.03 1.15
N PHE A 33 -8.14 2.50 -0.09
CA PHE A 33 -7.07 3.14 -0.85
C PHE A 33 -6.56 4.42 -0.18
N PHE A 34 -7.44 5.33 0.26
CA PHE A 34 -7.02 6.54 0.96
C PHE A 34 -6.39 6.24 2.33
N ALA A 35 -6.88 5.22 3.03
CA ALA A 35 -6.27 4.75 4.28
C ALA A 35 -4.84 4.24 4.04
N LEU A 36 -4.63 3.46 2.97
CA LEU A 36 -3.30 3.01 2.56
C LEU A 36 -2.38 4.19 2.24
N LEU A 37 -2.82 5.17 1.44
CA LEU A 37 -2.00 6.35 1.14
C LEU A 37 -1.62 7.14 2.39
N THR A 38 -2.55 7.28 3.33
CA THR A 38 -2.32 7.96 4.62
C THR A 38 -1.28 7.21 5.44
N LEU A 39 -1.42 5.88 5.56
CA LEU A 39 -0.46 5.03 6.24
C LEU A 39 0.94 5.16 5.62
N LEU A 40 1.06 5.05 4.30
CA LEU A 40 2.37 5.15 3.62
C LEU A 40 3.01 6.53 3.83
N LYS A 41 2.21 7.59 3.85
CA LYS A 41 2.70 8.94 4.16
C LYS A 41 3.20 9.06 5.60
N GLU A 42 2.52 8.45 6.57
CA GLU A 42 2.95 8.44 7.97
C GLU A 42 4.23 7.63 8.17
N GLU A 43 4.37 6.48 7.51
CA GLU A 43 5.49 5.57 7.70
C GLU A 43 6.76 6.02 6.95
N TYR A 44 6.61 6.58 5.75
CA TYR A 44 7.73 6.94 4.89
C TYR A 44 7.93 8.45 4.72
N GLY A 45 7.05 9.29 5.29
CA GLY A 45 7.14 10.75 5.19
C GLY A 45 6.91 11.31 3.79
N ARG A 46 6.42 10.50 2.84
CA ARG A 46 6.28 10.85 1.43
C ARG A 46 4.83 10.76 0.98
N GLU A 47 4.39 11.79 0.27
CA GLU A 47 3.12 11.75 -0.43
C GLU A 47 3.31 11.13 -1.82
N LEU A 48 2.62 10.01 -2.07
CA LEU A 48 2.68 9.31 -3.33
C LEU A 48 1.59 9.82 -4.28
N PRO A 49 1.91 10.18 -5.54
CA PRO A 49 0.90 10.50 -6.53
C PRO A 49 -0.01 9.31 -6.79
N ILE A 50 -1.33 9.52 -6.76
CA ILE A 50 -2.34 8.47 -6.99
C ILE A 50 -2.05 7.67 -8.26
N LYS A 51 -1.62 8.35 -9.33
CA LYS A 51 -1.27 7.72 -10.61
C LYS A 51 -0.14 6.69 -10.46
N GLU A 52 0.91 7.01 -9.72
CA GLU A 52 2.05 6.11 -9.52
C GLU A 52 1.62 4.88 -8.71
N VAL A 53 0.75 5.07 -7.71
CA VAL A 53 0.24 3.96 -6.89
C VAL A 53 -0.65 3.02 -7.70
N ILE A 54 -1.49 3.55 -8.59
CA ILE A 54 -2.34 2.75 -9.50
C ILE A 54 -1.51 1.96 -10.52
N GLU A 55 -0.34 2.47 -10.89
CA GLU A 55 0.58 1.82 -11.82
C GLU A 55 1.43 0.71 -11.14
N CYS A 56 1.51 0.67 -9.80
CA CYS A 56 2.15 -0.42 -9.08
C CYS A 56 1.35 -1.72 -9.25
N ALA A 57 1.99 -2.80 -9.71
CA ALA A 57 1.31 -4.08 -9.86
C ALA A 57 1.16 -4.80 -8.53
N THR A 58 2.17 -4.68 -7.66
CA THR A 58 2.27 -5.43 -6.41
C THR A 58 2.54 -4.53 -5.21
N LEU A 59 2.33 -5.06 -4.01
CA LEU A 59 2.70 -4.40 -2.77
C LEU A 59 4.22 -4.14 -2.70
N GLY A 60 5.05 -5.05 -3.21
CA GLY A 60 6.50 -4.85 -3.30
C GLY A 60 6.89 -3.65 -4.16
N ASP A 61 6.19 -3.45 -5.30
CA ASP A 61 6.40 -2.28 -6.16
C ASP A 61 6.05 -0.98 -5.43
N LEU A 62 4.93 -1.00 -4.69
CA LEU A 62 4.45 0.14 -3.93
C LEU A 62 5.42 0.52 -2.80
N LEU A 63 5.89 -0.46 -2.03
CA LEU A 63 6.87 -0.21 -0.95
C LEU A 63 8.21 0.25 -1.53
N SER A 64 8.64 -0.30 -2.67
CA SER A 64 9.84 0.16 -3.37
C SER A 64 9.72 1.61 -3.84
N LEU A 65 8.52 2.05 -4.23
CA LEU A 65 8.23 3.44 -4.58
C LEU A 65 8.37 4.36 -3.36
N CYS A 66 7.92 3.91 -2.18
CA CYS A 66 8.08 4.65 -0.92
C CYS A 66 9.55 4.83 -0.53
N THR A 67 10.38 3.81 -0.71
CA THR A 67 11.79 3.79 -0.26
C THR A 67 12.78 4.32 -1.28
N LYS A 68 12.36 4.60 -2.53
CA LYS A 68 13.21 5.28 -3.51
C LYS A 68 13.44 6.72 -3.05
N GLU A 69 14.54 6.94 -2.33
CA GLU A 69 15.13 8.27 -2.13
C GLU A 69 15.38 8.93 -3.50
N SER A 70 14.96 10.19 -3.64
CA SER A 70 15.45 11.09 -4.69
C SER A 70 16.78 11.70 -4.26
#